data_AF-A0A1B7M272-F1
#
_entry.id   AF-A0A1B7M272-F1
#
_cell.length_a   1.000
_cell.length_b   1.000
_cell.length_c   1.000
_cell.angle_alpha   90.00
_cell.angle_beta   90.00
_cell.angle_gamma   90.00
#
_symmetry.space_group_name_H-M   'P 1'
#
loop_
_entity.id
_entity.type
_entity.pdbx_description
1 polymer ?
#
loop_
_entity_poly.entity_id
_entity_poly.type
_entity_poly.pdbx_seq_one_letter_code
_entity_poly.pdbx_strand_id
1 'polypeptide(L)'
;MSNVVLAVITGLIVIVAILAAIFANRDQTARWAPDSPEATVQSYVQAVVDQDYPAALRHLDPALMCNVSHFEQSYYPQDTAISLFQANIDGDRATVSVEIGSYGEPFFDTFVHQEQFDLVQAESGWLITGSPWPVYICAGML
;
A
#
# COMPACT_ATOMS: atom_id res chain seq x y z
N MET A 1 16.55 9.83 -46.47
CA MET A 1 15.53 8.94 -45.85
C MET A 1 16.03 8.28 -44.56
N SER A 2 17.35 8.17 -44.31
CA SER A 2 17.92 7.53 -43.11
C SER A 2 17.71 8.30 -41.80
N ASN A 3 17.70 9.63 -41.83
CA ASN A 3 17.58 10.45 -40.61
C ASN A 3 16.18 10.35 -39.96
N VAL A 4 15.14 10.11 -40.75
CA VAL A 4 13.76 9.96 -40.24
C VAL A 4 13.61 8.63 -39.52
N VAL A 5 14.15 7.55 -40.08
CA VAL A 5 14.14 6.21 -39.45
C VAL A 5 14.93 6.23 -38.14
N LEU A 6 16.11 6.87 -38.13
CA LEU A 6 16.90 7.07 -36.92
C LEU A 6 16.16 7.88 -35.86
N ALA A 7 15.47 8.96 -36.25
CA ALA A 7 14.68 9.77 -35.31
C ALA A 7 13.50 8.98 -34.70
N VAL A 8 12.81 8.17 -35.50
CA VAL A 8 11.70 7.33 -35.03
C VAL A 8 12.18 6.26 -34.05
N ILE A 9 13.27 5.56 -34.39
CA ILE A 9 13.86 4.53 -33.51
C ILE A 9 14.32 5.17 -32.19
N THR A 10 14.99 6.32 -32.26
CA THR A 10 15.46 7.02 -31.06
C THR A 10 14.29 7.47 -30.19
N GLY A 11 13.22 8.00 -30.79
CA GLY A 11 12.00 8.39 -30.06
C GLY A 11 11.34 7.21 -29.34
N LEU A 12 11.24 6.06 -29.99
CA LEU A 12 10.70 4.84 -29.38
C LEU A 12 11.55 4.35 -28.20
N ILE A 13 12.88 4.35 -28.34
CA ILE A 13 13.79 3.95 -27.25
C ILE A 13 13.63 4.88 -26.05
N VAL A 14 13.51 6.20 -26.27
CA VAL A 14 13.30 7.17 -25.19
C VAL A 14 11.97 6.93 -24.48
N ILE A 15 10.88 6.68 -25.21
CA ILE A 15 9.58 6.37 -24.61
C ILE A 15 9.65 5.10 -23.77
N VAL A 16 10.25 4.03 -24.30
CA VAL A 16 10.42 2.76 -23.55
C VAL A 16 11.29 2.97 -22.31
N ALA A 17 12.36 3.76 -22.40
CA ALA A 17 13.21 4.08 -21.26
C ALA A 17 12.48 4.88 -20.18
N ILE A 18 11.63 5.84 -20.57
CA ILE A 18 10.79 6.60 -19.64
C ILE A 18 9.79 5.68 -18.94
N LEU A 19 9.09 4.83 -19.69
CA LEU A 19 8.17 3.85 -19.11
C LEU A 19 8.90 2.91 -18.15
N ALA A 20 10.03 2.35 -18.57
CA ALA A 20 10.85 1.47 -17.74
C ALA A 20 11.35 2.17 -16.47
N ALA A 21 11.75 3.45 -16.55
CA ALA A 21 12.17 4.23 -15.39
C ALA A 21 11.00 4.48 -14.41
N ILE A 22 9.80 4.77 -14.92
CA ILE A 22 8.60 4.92 -14.09
C ILE A 22 8.29 3.60 -13.36
N PHE A 23 8.33 2.46 -14.07
CA PHE A 23 8.10 1.15 -13.45
C PHE A 23 9.21 0.75 -12.47
N ALA A 24 10.48 0.99 -12.81
CA ALA A 24 11.61 0.66 -11.96
C ALA A 24 11.67 1.51 -10.68
N ASN A 25 11.17 2.75 -10.72
CA ASN A 25 11.10 3.60 -9.54
C ASN A 25 9.91 3.30 -8.62
N ARG A 26 8.90 2.55 -9.08
CA ARG A 26 7.85 2.03 -8.19
C ARG A 26 8.37 0.97 -7.22
N ASP A 27 9.47 0.29 -7.56
CA ASP A 27 10.09 -0.76 -6.72
C ASP A 27 10.98 -0.23 -5.58
N GLN A 28 11.01 1.10 -5.34
CA GLN A 28 11.81 1.71 -4.26
C GLN A 28 11.12 1.73 -2.90
N THR A 29 9.89 1.23 -2.80
CA THR A 29 9.30 0.81 -1.52
C THR A 29 10.24 -0.23 -0.91
N ALA A 30 10.69 -0.02 0.33
CA ALA A 30 11.61 -0.92 1.01
C ALA A 30 11.17 -2.38 0.79
N ARG A 31 12.04 -3.19 0.18
CA ARG A 31 11.73 -4.60 -0.14
C ARG A 31 11.83 -5.41 1.15
N TRP A 32 10.70 -5.55 1.83
CA TRP A 32 10.56 -6.45 2.95
C TRP A 32 10.63 -7.91 2.48
N ALA A 33 10.95 -8.83 3.38
CA ALA A 33 10.89 -10.25 3.04
C ALA A 33 9.43 -10.60 2.64
N PRO A 34 9.18 -11.34 1.55
CA PRO A 34 7.83 -11.53 1.02
C PRO A 34 6.79 -12.06 2.03
N ASP A 35 7.24 -12.85 3.01
CA ASP A 35 6.40 -13.47 4.04
C ASP A 35 6.48 -12.75 5.41
N SER A 36 6.93 -11.51 5.42
CA SER A 36 7.01 -10.68 6.63
C SER A 36 5.71 -9.90 6.87
N PRO A 37 5.39 -9.55 8.14
CA PRO A 37 4.23 -8.72 8.42
C PRO A 37 4.34 -7.34 7.76
N GLU A 38 5.54 -6.77 7.62
CA GLU A 38 5.77 -5.51 6.90
C GLU A 38 5.38 -5.61 5.42
N ALA A 39 5.74 -6.71 4.74
CA ALA A 39 5.36 -6.93 3.35
C ALA A 39 3.83 -7.03 3.18
N THR A 40 3.14 -7.70 4.10
CA THR A 40 1.68 -7.80 4.10
C THR A 40 1.04 -6.42 4.27
N VAL A 41 1.47 -5.63 5.26
CA VAL A 41 0.91 -4.29 5.48
C VAL A 41 1.23 -3.37 4.31
N GLN A 42 2.45 -3.40 3.78
CA GLN A 42 2.81 -2.62 2.59
C GLN A 42 1.92 -2.94 1.40
N SER A 43 1.66 -4.22 1.13
CA SER A 43 0.79 -4.66 0.03
C SER A 43 -0.66 -4.24 0.24
N TYR A 44 -1.16 -4.36 1.48
CA TYR A 44 -2.49 -3.90 1.86
C TYR A 44 -2.67 -2.40 1.64
N VAL A 45 -1.78 -1.57 2.19
CA VAL A 45 -1.92 -0.12 2.10
C VAL A 45 -1.74 0.35 0.65
N GLN A 46 -0.83 -0.26 -0.12
CA GLN A 46 -0.70 0.01 -1.56
C GLN A 46 -2.02 -0.28 -2.30
N ALA A 47 -2.66 -1.42 -2.03
CA ALA A 47 -3.94 -1.76 -2.63
C ALA A 47 -5.06 -0.76 -2.25
N VAL A 48 -5.06 -0.25 -1.02
CA VAL A 48 -5.99 0.82 -0.61
C VAL A 48 -5.73 2.11 -1.41
N VAL A 49 -4.48 2.57 -1.49
CA VAL A 49 -4.13 3.79 -2.21
C VAL A 49 -4.45 3.68 -3.71
N ASP A 50 -4.18 2.52 -4.31
CA ASP A 50 -4.49 2.23 -5.71
C ASP A 50 -5.98 1.97 -5.96
N GLN A 51 -6.82 2.02 -4.91
CA GLN A 51 -8.26 1.72 -4.95
C GLN A 51 -8.60 0.30 -5.43
N ASP A 52 -7.65 -0.63 -5.32
CA ASP A 52 -7.85 -2.07 -5.53
C ASP A 52 -8.34 -2.72 -4.23
N TYR A 53 -9.55 -2.37 -3.82
CA TYR A 53 -10.17 -2.89 -2.60
C TYR A 53 -10.30 -4.43 -2.59
N PRO A 54 -10.58 -5.12 -3.72
CA PRO A 54 -10.51 -6.57 -3.77
C PRO A 54 -9.13 -7.13 -3.42
N ALA A 55 -8.03 -6.49 -3.84
CA ALA A 55 -6.69 -6.88 -3.42
C ALA A 55 -6.45 -6.58 -1.93
N ALA A 56 -6.85 -5.41 -1.44
CA ALA A 56 -6.71 -5.04 -0.03
C ALA A 56 -7.40 -6.05 0.90
N LEU A 57 -8.62 -6.49 0.55
CA LEU A 57 -9.39 -7.48 1.31
C LEU A 57 -8.67 -8.82 1.50
N ARG A 58 -7.77 -9.22 0.58
CA ARG A 58 -7.03 -10.50 0.70
C ARG A 58 -6.02 -10.51 1.84
N HIS A 59 -5.64 -9.34 2.33
CA HIS A 59 -4.69 -9.18 3.44
C HIS A 59 -5.38 -9.08 4.80
N LEU A 60 -6.71 -8.99 4.83
CA LEU A 60 -7.49 -8.91 6.07
C LEU A 60 -7.88 -10.31 6.55
N ASP A 61 -7.93 -10.48 7.87
CA ASP A 61 -8.50 -11.67 8.48
C ASP A 61 -9.99 -11.79 8.08
N PRO A 62 -10.41 -12.92 7.47
CA PRO A 62 -11.80 -13.15 7.10
C PRO A 62 -12.80 -13.00 8.26
N ALA A 63 -12.36 -13.20 9.50
CA ALA A 63 -13.17 -13.01 10.70
C ALA A 63 -13.63 -11.55 10.88
N LEU A 64 -12.93 -10.57 10.30
CA LEU A 64 -13.37 -9.16 10.31
C LEU A 64 -14.64 -8.94 9.47
N MET A 65 -14.92 -9.82 8.51
CA MET A 65 -16.06 -9.72 7.58
C MET A 65 -16.12 -8.38 6.85
N CYS A 66 -14.95 -7.78 6.55
CA CYS A 66 -14.85 -6.58 5.73
C CYS A 66 -15.28 -6.89 4.28
N ASN A 67 -15.77 -5.87 3.58
CA ASN A 67 -16.11 -5.95 2.16
C ASN A 67 -15.83 -4.60 1.48
N VAL A 68 -15.91 -4.58 0.14
CA VAL A 68 -15.59 -3.40 -0.67
C VAL A 68 -16.35 -2.14 -0.22
N SER A 69 -17.62 -2.27 0.15
CA SER A 69 -18.43 -1.11 0.55
C SER A 69 -17.92 -0.41 1.81
N HIS A 70 -17.17 -1.11 2.67
CA HIS A 70 -16.55 -0.49 3.84
C HIS A 70 -15.41 0.45 3.42
N PHE A 71 -14.61 0.06 2.41
CA PHE A 71 -13.57 0.93 1.85
C PHE A 71 -14.16 2.14 1.12
N GLU A 72 -15.22 1.93 0.33
CA GLU A 72 -15.89 3.02 -0.40
C GLU A 72 -16.53 4.06 0.53
N GLN A 73 -16.95 3.65 1.72
CA GLN A 73 -17.50 4.53 2.75
C GLN A 73 -16.41 5.22 3.58
N SER A 74 -15.16 4.74 3.48
CA SER A 74 -14.03 5.28 4.24
C SER A 74 -13.43 6.49 3.53
N TYR A 75 -13.13 7.54 4.29
CA TYR A 75 -12.47 8.73 3.76
C TYR A 75 -10.99 8.71 4.09
N TYR A 76 -10.14 8.88 3.07
CA TYR A 76 -8.73 9.16 3.21
C TYR A 76 -8.26 10.14 2.13
N PRO A 77 -7.23 10.98 2.40
CA PRO A 77 -6.68 11.88 1.40
C PRO A 77 -6.11 11.12 0.21
N GLN A 78 -6.38 11.58 -1.01
CA GLN A 78 -5.88 10.92 -2.22
C GLN A 78 -4.35 11.10 -2.40
N ASP A 79 -3.81 12.22 -1.90
CA ASP A 79 -2.37 12.52 -1.87
C ASP A 79 -1.70 11.96 -0.61
N THR A 80 -1.95 10.68 -0.34
CA THR A 80 -1.37 9.95 0.79
C THR A 80 -0.01 9.37 0.41
N ALA A 81 1.03 9.75 1.14
CA ALA A 81 2.34 9.13 1.10
C ALA A 81 2.54 8.23 2.31
N ILE A 82 3.04 7.03 2.05
CA ILE A 82 3.28 6.03 3.08
C ILE A 82 4.77 5.85 3.23
N SER A 83 5.27 6.05 4.44
CA SER A 83 6.67 5.88 4.78
C SER A 83 6.81 5.07 6.06
N LEU A 84 8.00 4.49 6.25
CA LEU A 84 8.41 3.80 7.46
C LEU A 84 7.49 2.63 7.88
N PHE A 85 7.96 1.41 7.72
CA PHE A 85 7.30 0.24 8.32
C PHE A 85 8.22 -0.29 9.42
N GLN A 86 7.70 -0.40 10.63
CA GLN A 86 8.41 -1.01 11.75
C GLN A 86 7.53 -2.10 12.36
N ALA A 87 7.97 -3.36 12.25
CA ALA A 87 7.30 -4.46 12.92
C ALA A 87 7.89 -4.74 14.31
N ASN A 88 7.01 -5.14 15.22
CA ASN A 88 7.33 -5.90 16.40
C ASN A 88 6.62 -7.26 16.29
N ILE A 89 7.38 -8.35 16.34
CA ILE A 89 6.87 -9.72 16.18
C ILE A 89 6.99 -10.45 17.51
N ASP A 90 5.88 -10.99 17.98
CA ASP A 90 5.78 -11.82 19.18
C ASP A 90 5.05 -13.12 18.85
N GLY A 91 5.84 -14.17 18.55
CA GLY A 91 5.31 -15.48 18.18
C GLY A 91 4.49 -15.42 16.89
N ASP A 92 3.21 -15.75 17.01
CA ASP A 92 2.22 -15.76 15.92
C ASP A 92 1.48 -14.42 15.79
N ARG A 93 1.91 -13.38 16.50
CA ARG A 93 1.34 -12.02 16.40
C ARG A 93 2.39 -11.00 16.03
N ALA A 94 1.97 -9.95 15.33
CA ALA A 94 2.83 -8.84 15.00
C ALA A 94 2.05 -7.52 15.06
N THR A 95 2.75 -6.44 15.40
CA THR A 95 2.23 -5.08 15.24
C THR A 95 3.17 -4.33 14.30
N VAL A 96 2.64 -3.77 13.23
CA VAL A 96 3.38 -2.97 12.25
C VAL A 96 2.94 -1.52 12.38
N SER A 97 3.88 -0.64 12.70
CA SER A 97 3.66 0.81 12.69
C SER A 97 4.01 1.37 11.33
N VAL A 98 3.14 2.23 10.80
CA VAL A 98 3.27 2.89 9.49
C VAL A 98 3.11 4.39 9.67
N GLU A 99 3.98 5.20 9.05
CA GLU A 99 3.75 6.64 8.96
C GLU A 99 2.97 6.97 7.68
N ILE A 100 1.80 7.57 7.87
CA ILE A 100 0.92 8.02 6.79
C ILE A 100 0.96 9.54 6.77
N GLY A 101 1.60 10.08 5.72
CA GLY A 101 1.62 11.50 5.39
C GLY A 101 0.52 11.85 4.41
N SER A 102 -0.20 12.94 4.64
CA SER A 102 -1.04 13.58 3.62
C SER A 102 -0.39 14.90 3.22
N TYR A 103 -0.18 15.10 1.93
CA TYR A 103 0.27 16.38 1.40
C TYR A 103 -0.94 17.23 1.04
N GLY A 104 -1.24 18.26 1.84
CA GLY A 104 -2.14 19.35 1.46
C GLY A 104 -1.44 20.36 0.53
N GLU A 105 -2.02 21.56 0.38
CA GLU A 105 -1.39 22.62 -0.40
C GLU A 105 0.06 22.90 0.09
N PRO A 106 1.02 23.13 -0.83
CA PRO A 106 2.47 23.03 -0.60
C PRO A 106 3.08 23.96 0.48
N PHE A 107 2.27 24.79 1.14
CA PHE A 107 2.72 25.74 2.15
C PHE A 107 2.04 25.58 3.52
N PHE A 108 0.96 24.80 3.66
CA PHE A 108 0.12 24.93 4.86
C PHE A 108 -0.27 23.65 5.61
N ASP A 109 -0.32 22.46 5.00
CA ASP A 109 -0.78 21.26 5.73
C ASP A 109 -0.05 19.98 5.29
N THR A 110 1.13 19.73 5.87
CA THR A 110 1.70 18.38 5.88
C THR A 110 1.26 17.70 7.17
N PHE A 111 0.30 16.79 7.08
CA PHE A 111 -0.14 16.00 8.23
C PHE A 111 0.49 14.61 8.15
N VAL A 112 1.41 14.30 9.06
CA VAL A 112 1.96 12.95 9.22
C VAL A 112 1.39 12.37 10.51
N HIS A 113 0.80 11.18 10.41
CA HIS A 113 0.34 10.43 11.57
C HIS A 113 0.88 9.01 11.51
N GLN A 114 1.04 8.41 12.69
CA GLN A 114 1.42 7.02 12.81
C GLN A 114 0.14 6.17 12.94
N GLU A 115 0.05 5.15 12.10
CA GLU A 115 -1.00 4.15 12.11
C GLU A 115 -0.41 2.80 12.55
N GLN A 116 -1.19 2.00 13.28
CA GLN A 116 -0.79 0.67 13.71
C GLN A 116 -1.69 -0.40 13.11
N PHE A 117 -1.06 -1.43 12.57
CA PHE A 117 -1.73 -2.62 12.07
C PHE A 117 -1.36 -3.81 12.95
N ASP A 118 -2.36 -4.47 13.50
CA ASP A 118 -2.19 -5.72 14.22
C ASP A 118 -2.38 -6.90 13.27
N LEU A 119 -1.49 -7.88 13.35
CA LEU A 119 -1.49 -9.05 12.49
C LEU A 119 -1.40 -10.34 13.30
N VAL A 120 -1.98 -11.39 12.73
CA VAL A 120 -1.84 -12.78 13.18
C VAL A 120 -1.25 -13.64 12.07
N GLN A 121 -0.41 -14.61 12.44
CA GLN A 121 0.19 -15.55 11.51
C GLN A 121 -0.80 -16.70 11.25
N ALA A 122 -1.24 -16.84 10.00
CA ALA A 122 -2.04 -17.96 9.53
C ALA A 122 -1.22 -18.88 8.62
N GLU A 123 -1.78 -20.04 8.25
CA GLU A 123 -1.14 -20.97 7.31
C GLU A 123 -0.87 -20.33 5.94
N SER A 124 -1.70 -19.35 5.54
CA SER A 124 -1.57 -18.59 4.31
C SER A 124 -0.64 -17.37 4.40
N GLY A 125 0.00 -17.14 5.55
CA GLY A 125 0.81 -15.96 5.83
C GLY A 125 0.17 -15.03 6.86
N TRP A 126 0.72 -13.82 6.99
CA TRP A 126 0.20 -12.82 7.93
C TRP A 126 -1.13 -12.22 7.45
N LEU A 127 -2.07 -12.06 8.37
CA LEU A 127 -3.37 -11.42 8.14
C LEU A 127 -3.56 -10.26 9.10
N ILE A 128 -4.08 -9.15 8.59
CA ILE A 128 -4.40 -7.94 9.37
C ILE A 128 -5.72 -8.15 10.11
N THR A 129 -5.71 -7.82 11.40
CA THR A 129 -6.82 -7.97 12.35
C THR A 129 -7.19 -6.62 12.96
N GLY A 130 -8.17 -6.62 13.87
CA GLY A 130 -8.59 -5.41 14.58
C GLY A 130 -9.26 -4.40 13.64
N SER A 131 -8.88 -3.13 13.79
CA SER A 131 -9.48 -1.99 13.10
C SER A 131 -8.52 -1.41 12.04
N PRO A 132 -8.42 -2.01 10.84
CA PRO A 132 -7.45 -1.58 9.85
C PRO A 132 -7.84 -0.21 9.26
N TRP A 133 -6.90 0.73 9.23
CA TRP A 133 -7.03 1.94 8.42
C TRP A 133 -7.26 1.60 6.94
N PRO A 134 -8.09 2.34 6.20
CA PRO A 134 -8.91 3.49 6.61
C PRO A 134 -10.31 3.06 7.06
N VAL A 135 -10.58 1.76 7.09
CA VAL A 135 -11.91 1.19 7.29
C VAL A 135 -12.35 1.29 8.74
N TYR A 136 -11.47 0.95 9.68
CA TYR A 136 -11.64 0.96 11.14
C TYR A 136 -12.79 0.11 11.72
N ILE A 137 -13.89 -0.08 10.99
CA ILE A 137 -15.08 -0.83 11.37
C ILE A 137 -15.51 -1.72 10.21
N CYS A 138 -15.68 -3.00 10.52
CA CYS A 138 -16.22 -4.02 9.63
C CYS A 138 -17.31 -4.79 10.36
N ALA A 139 -18.14 -5.50 9.62
CA ALA A 139 -19.32 -6.19 10.16
C ALA A 139 -19.00 -7.22 11.25
N GLY A 140 -17.83 -7.86 11.23
CA GLY A 140 -17.43 -8.88 12.22
C GLY A 140 -16.99 -8.31 13.57
N MET A 141 -16.91 -6.98 13.72
CA MET A 141 -16.51 -6.31 14.96
C MET A 141 -17.71 -5.81 15.81
N LEU A 142 -18.94 -6.05 15.36
CA LEU A 142 -20.19 -5.58 16.00
C LEU A 142 -20.93 -6.68 16.77
#